data_AF-A0A957RHQ3-F1
#
_entry.id   AF-A0A957RHQ3-F1
#
_cell.length_a   1.000
_cell.length_b   1.000
_cell.length_c   1.000
_cell.angle_alpha   90.00
_cell.angle_beta   90.00
_cell.angle_gamma   90.00
#
_symmetry.space_group_name_H-M   'P 1'
#
loop_
_entity.id
_entity.type
_entity.pdbx_description
1 polymer ?
#
loop_
_entity_poly.entity_id
_entity_poly.type
_entity_poly.pdbx_seq_one_letter_code
_entity_poly.pdbx_strand_id
1 'polypeptide(L)'
;MSVSDVTLAGAVRREVARNWWVLLIQGIAAILLGILLFVNPVTSLVAIAFVLGIYWIVGGIAQIVSSFNLRSVSGSWFWTLIAGIISVIAGFLFVTQPLTGAAALPMAMTLLLGLGAIISGIFYVVGAIQMRNEISGEGWMIAWGIISVILGIWILTYLGAASMAYVYVAAVFAIIGGIISVVDAFRVRSLA
;
A
#
# COMPACT_ATOMS: atom_id res chain seq x y z
N MET A 1 -36.87 -4.61 -5.74
CA MET A 1 -36.02 -5.12 -4.64
C MET A 1 -36.74 -6.34 -4.08
N SER A 2 -36.14 -7.52 -4.19
CA SER A 2 -36.76 -8.78 -3.79
C SER A 2 -36.73 -8.92 -2.25
N VAL A 3 -37.64 -9.70 -1.67
CA VAL A 3 -37.69 -9.96 -0.21
C VAL A 3 -36.36 -10.56 0.29
N SER A 4 -35.65 -11.32 -0.56
CA SER A 4 -34.30 -11.83 -0.29
C SER A 4 -33.23 -10.76 -0.16
N ASP A 5 -33.34 -9.64 -0.90
CA ASP A 5 -32.35 -8.54 -0.82
C ASP A 5 -32.45 -7.80 0.52
N VAL A 6 -33.68 -7.65 1.05
CA VAL A 6 -33.96 -6.97 2.32
C VAL A 6 -33.50 -7.83 3.51
N THR A 7 -33.71 -9.14 3.45
CA THR A 7 -33.28 -10.06 4.52
C THR A 7 -31.76 -10.25 4.56
N LEU A 8 -31.10 -10.33 3.40
CA LEU A 8 -29.64 -10.41 3.31
C LEU A 8 -28.99 -9.14 3.86
N ALA A 9 -29.50 -7.96 3.49
CA ALA A 9 -29.00 -6.67 3.99
C ALA A 9 -29.16 -6.54 5.52
N GLY A 10 -30.28 -7.01 6.07
CA GLY A 10 -30.52 -7.02 7.52
C GLY A 10 -29.66 -8.02 8.30
N ALA A 11 -29.29 -9.16 7.70
CA ALA A 11 -28.36 -10.12 8.29
C ALA A 11 -26.92 -9.59 8.31
N VAL A 12 -26.45 -9.03 7.18
CA VAL A 12 -25.12 -8.43 7.07
C VAL A 12 -24.95 -7.26 8.04
N ARG A 13 -25.96 -6.37 8.17
CA ARG A 13 -25.91 -5.26 9.14
C ARG A 13 -25.75 -5.75 10.58
N ARG A 14 -26.48 -6.80 10.99
CA ARG A 14 -26.37 -7.35 12.35
C ARG A 14 -25.03 -8.03 12.61
N GLU A 15 -24.46 -8.68 11.61
CA GLU A 15 -23.12 -9.28 11.69
C GLU A 15 -22.04 -8.21 11.88
N VAL A 16 -22.08 -7.14 11.08
CA VAL A 16 -21.16 -5.99 11.18
C VAL A 16 -21.35 -5.25 12.51
N ALA A 17 -22.61 -5.07 12.95
CA ALA A 17 -22.92 -4.40 14.20
C ALA A 17 -22.45 -5.19 15.44
N ARG A 18 -22.42 -6.53 15.36
CA ARG A 18 -21.84 -7.39 16.40
C ARG A 18 -20.31 -7.28 16.48
N ASN A 19 -19.65 -6.98 15.36
CA ASN A 19 -18.20 -6.87 15.26
C ASN A 19 -17.69 -5.42 15.37
N TRP A 20 -18.51 -4.49 15.91
CA TRP A 20 -18.12 -3.09 16.12
C TRP A 20 -16.81 -2.92 16.90
N TRP A 21 -16.52 -3.85 17.81
CA TRP A 21 -15.31 -3.86 18.63
C TRP A 21 -14.04 -4.09 17.79
N VAL A 22 -14.13 -4.82 16.66
CA VAL A 22 -13.02 -5.04 15.74
C VAL A 22 -12.60 -3.72 15.09
N LEU A 23 -13.59 -2.93 14.63
CA LEU A 23 -13.36 -1.60 14.06
C LEU A 23 -12.71 -0.65 15.07
N LEU A 24 -13.14 -0.73 16.35
CA LEU A 24 -12.57 0.08 17.41
C LEU A 24 -11.09 -0.28 17.66
N ILE A 25 -10.78 -1.57 17.82
CA ILE A 25 -9.40 -2.04 18.04
C ILE A 25 -8.52 -1.68 16.86
N GLN A 26 -9.01 -1.88 15.63
CA GLN A 26 -8.31 -1.51 14.41
C GLN A 26 -8.02 -0.01 14.37
N GLY A 27 -9.01 0.83 14.71
CA GLY A 27 -8.85 2.28 14.71
C GLY A 27 -7.84 2.77 15.73
N ILE A 28 -7.91 2.25 16.97
CA ILE A 28 -6.93 2.57 18.02
C ILE A 28 -5.53 2.11 17.60
N ALA A 29 -5.39 0.88 17.08
CA ALA A 29 -4.11 0.37 16.61
C ALA A 29 -3.52 1.23 15.48
N ALA A 30 -4.34 1.66 14.52
CA ALA A 30 -3.92 2.53 13.42
C ALA A 30 -3.44 3.90 13.91
N ILE A 31 -4.14 4.51 14.88
CA ILE A 31 -3.71 5.78 15.49
C ILE A 31 -2.37 5.60 16.20
N LEU A 32 -2.23 4.56 17.03
CA LEU A 32 -0.98 4.29 17.76
C LEU A 32 0.19 4.04 16.82
N LEU A 33 -0.02 3.24 15.76
CA LEU A 33 0.99 3.00 14.73
C LEU A 33 1.37 4.29 13.99
N GLY A 34 0.41 5.14 13.65
CA GLY A 34 0.69 6.42 13.02
C GLY A 34 1.50 7.37 13.92
N ILE A 35 1.17 7.44 15.21
CA ILE A 35 1.96 8.21 16.19
C ILE A 35 3.37 7.64 16.32
N LEU A 36 3.50 6.32 16.41
CA LEU A 36 4.80 5.63 16.48
C LEU A 36 5.66 5.91 15.26
N LEU A 37 5.08 5.91 14.05
CA LEU A 37 5.78 6.25 12.81
C LEU A 37 6.31 7.69 12.80
N PHE A 38 5.62 8.63 13.46
CA PHE A 38 6.10 10.00 13.60
C PHE A 38 7.22 10.15 14.63
N VAL A 39 7.09 9.50 15.77
CA VAL A 39 8.05 9.64 16.88
C VAL A 39 9.33 8.84 16.62
N ASN A 40 9.19 7.61 16.14
CA ASN A 40 10.30 6.72 15.83
C ASN A 40 9.99 5.90 14.57
N PRO A 41 10.24 6.46 13.37
CA PRO A 41 9.92 5.82 12.10
C PRO A 41 10.67 4.50 11.93
N VAL A 42 11.95 4.45 12.32
CA VAL A 42 12.80 3.26 12.11
C VAL A 42 12.30 2.07 12.91
N THR A 43 12.06 2.24 14.22
CA THR A 43 11.55 1.15 15.06
C THR A 43 10.16 0.70 14.62
N SER A 44 9.31 1.64 14.22
CA SER A 44 7.96 1.35 13.73
C SER A 44 7.99 0.54 12.44
N LEU A 45 8.84 0.91 11.48
CA LEU A 45 9.01 0.16 10.23
C LEU A 45 9.57 -1.24 10.47
N VAL A 46 10.48 -1.41 11.43
CA VAL A 46 11.00 -2.74 11.84
C VAL A 46 9.88 -3.62 12.38
N ALA A 47 9.02 -3.09 13.24
CA ALA A 47 7.87 -3.83 13.76
C ALA A 47 6.88 -4.19 12.64
N ILE A 48 6.59 -3.24 11.74
CA ILE A 48 5.73 -3.47 10.57
C ILE A 48 6.35 -4.54 9.66
N ALA A 49 7.65 -4.47 9.37
CA ALA A 49 8.35 -5.44 8.53
C ALA A 49 8.29 -6.84 9.13
N PHE A 50 8.40 -6.99 10.45
CA PHE A 50 8.28 -8.28 11.12
C PHE A 50 6.88 -8.88 10.95
N VAL A 51 5.83 -8.07 11.22
CA VAL A 51 4.43 -8.50 11.05
C VAL A 51 4.13 -8.84 9.60
N LEU A 52 4.57 -8.00 8.65
CA LEU A 52 4.42 -8.26 7.21
C LEU A 52 5.18 -9.51 6.77
N GLY A 53 6.36 -9.76 7.32
CA GLY A 53 7.15 -10.95 7.04
C GLY A 53 6.42 -12.23 7.43
N ILE A 54 5.85 -12.27 8.64
CA ILE A 54 5.01 -13.38 9.09
C ILE A 54 3.78 -13.53 8.18
N TYR A 55 3.10 -12.43 7.87
CA TYR A 55 1.93 -12.42 6.99
C TYR A 55 2.25 -13.01 5.60
N TRP A 56 3.38 -12.63 4.99
CA TRP A 56 3.83 -13.16 3.71
C TRP A 56 4.26 -14.63 3.75
N ILE A 57 4.84 -15.09 4.87
CA ILE A 57 5.14 -16.52 5.06
C ILE A 57 3.83 -17.31 5.11
N VAL A 58 2.89 -16.92 5.98
CA VAL A 58 1.62 -17.64 6.14
C VAL A 58 0.81 -17.62 4.84
N GLY A 59 0.68 -16.45 4.20
CA GLY A 59 0.00 -16.29 2.93
C GLY A 59 0.68 -17.04 1.78
N GLY A 60 2.02 -17.06 1.76
CA GLY A 60 2.81 -17.81 0.77
C GLY A 60 2.63 -19.32 0.91
N ILE A 61 2.64 -19.85 2.14
CA ILE A 61 2.35 -21.26 2.42
C ILE A 61 0.93 -21.61 1.94
N ALA A 62 -0.07 -20.77 2.27
CA ALA A 62 -1.44 -20.99 1.81
C ALA A 62 -1.54 -21.00 0.28
N GLN A 63 -0.81 -20.10 -0.42
CA GLN A 63 -0.74 -20.09 -1.89
C GLN A 63 -0.11 -21.36 -2.44
N ILE A 64 1.01 -21.83 -1.86
CA ILE A 64 1.66 -23.08 -2.26
C ILE A 64 0.68 -24.25 -2.12
N VAL A 65 -0.02 -24.38 -0.99
CA VAL A 65 -1.03 -25.42 -0.77
C VAL A 65 -2.16 -25.31 -1.81
N SER A 66 -2.67 -24.10 -2.05
CA SER A 66 -3.73 -23.86 -3.03
C SER A 66 -3.31 -24.17 -4.47
N SER A 67 -2.03 -24.02 -4.80
CA SER A 67 -1.50 -24.29 -6.15
C SER A 67 -1.67 -25.75 -6.55
N PHE A 68 -1.57 -26.68 -5.59
CA PHE A 68 -1.80 -28.10 -5.83
C PHE A 68 -3.27 -28.41 -6.12
N ASN A 69 -4.19 -27.68 -5.50
CA ASN A 69 -5.63 -27.79 -5.77
C ASN A 69 -6.01 -27.18 -7.13
N LEU A 70 -5.29 -26.14 -7.57
CA LEU A 70 -5.48 -25.50 -8.87
C LEU A 70 -4.94 -26.33 -10.04
N ARG A 71 -4.03 -27.28 -9.78
CA ARG A 71 -3.39 -28.11 -10.80
C ARG A 71 -4.38 -28.90 -11.66
N SER A 72 -5.54 -29.25 -11.12
CA SER A 72 -6.61 -29.96 -11.84
C SER A 72 -7.64 -29.04 -12.50
N VAL A 73 -7.60 -27.72 -12.26
CA VAL A 73 -8.67 -26.78 -12.64
C VAL A 73 -8.18 -25.65 -13.55
N SER A 74 -6.92 -25.21 -13.43
CA SER A 74 -6.39 -24.04 -14.14
C SER A 74 -4.93 -24.22 -14.56
N GLY A 75 -4.58 -23.68 -15.75
CA GLY A 75 -3.19 -23.56 -16.22
C GLY A 75 -2.33 -22.57 -15.41
N SER A 76 -2.93 -21.77 -14.51
CA SER A 76 -2.23 -20.80 -13.67
C SER A 76 -1.56 -21.40 -12.42
N TRP A 77 -1.69 -22.71 -12.18
CA TRP A 77 -1.15 -23.38 -10.98
C TRP A 77 0.35 -23.13 -10.81
N PHE A 78 1.13 -23.15 -11.90
CA PHE A 78 2.57 -22.94 -11.89
C PHE A 78 2.94 -21.52 -11.43
N TRP A 79 2.25 -20.50 -11.95
CA TRP A 79 2.44 -19.11 -11.52
C TRP A 79 2.06 -18.90 -10.06
N THR A 80 1.01 -19.57 -9.60
CA THR A 80 0.56 -19.51 -8.19
C THR A 80 1.59 -20.16 -7.25
N LEU A 81 2.17 -21.29 -7.66
CA LEU A 81 3.24 -21.96 -6.91
C LEU A 81 4.48 -21.06 -6.79
N ILE A 82 4.93 -20.46 -7.91
CA ILE A 82 6.07 -19.54 -7.92
C ILE A 82 5.79 -18.33 -7.02
N ALA A 83 4.61 -17.71 -7.15
CA ALA A 83 4.22 -16.57 -6.32
C ALA A 83 4.23 -16.92 -4.83
N GLY A 84 3.73 -18.10 -4.46
CA GLY A 84 3.77 -18.61 -3.10
C GLY A 84 5.19 -18.80 -2.58
N ILE A 85 6.08 -19.42 -3.37
CA ILE A 85 7.50 -19.61 -3.02
C ILE A 85 8.20 -18.26 -2.82
N ILE A 86 8.03 -17.32 -3.76
CA ILE A 86 8.59 -15.97 -3.67
C ILE A 86 8.07 -15.27 -2.41
N SER A 87 6.78 -15.38 -2.09
CA SER A 87 6.18 -14.78 -0.90
C SER A 87 6.79 -15.35 0.39
N VAL A 88 7.02 -16.67 0.45
CA VAL A 88 7.66 -17.29 1.62
C VAL A 88 9.10 -16.81 1.78
N ILE A 89 9.87 -16.77 0.68
CA ILE A 89 11.26 -16.28 0.71
C ILE A 89 11.31 -14.81 1.13
N ALA A 90 10.46 -13.97 0.53
CA ALA A 90 10.37 -12.56 0.88
C ALA A 90 9.99 -12.38 2.36
N GLY A 91 8.99 -13.11 2.85
CA GLY A 91 8.59 -13.05 4.24
C GLY A 91 9.69 -13.52 5.20
N PHE A 92 10.43 -14.56 4.84
CA PHE A 92 11.58 -15.04 5.62
C PHE A 92 12.70 -14.00 5.69
N LEU A 93 13.01 -13.32 4.59
CA LEU A 93 13.99 -12.22 4.57
C LEU A 93 13.55 -11.06 5.45
N PHE A 94 12.25 -10.73 5.45
CA PHE A 94 11.70 -9.66 6.30
C PHE A 94 11.78 -10.00 7.80
N VAL A 95 11.62 -11.28 8.17
CA VAL A 95 11.74 -11.73 9.57
C VAL A 95 13.20 -11.79 10.02
N THR A 96 14.10 -12.29 9.17
CA THR A 96 15.53 -12.47 9.51
C THR A 96 16.35 -11.19 9.42
N GLN A 97 15.99 -10.29 8.51
CA GLN A 97 16.66 -9.01 8.30
C GLN A 97 15.66 -7.86 8.37
N PRO A 98 15.04 -7.62 9.55
CA PRO A 98 13.91 -6.70 9.66
C PRO A 98 14.31 -5.25 9.41
N LEU A 99 15.57 -4.86 9.66
CA LEU A 99 16.07 -3.52 9.32
C LEU A 99 16.11 -3.30 7.80
N THR A 100 16.60 -4.29 7.04
CA THR A 100 16.63 -4.23 5.58
C THR A 100 15.21 -4.29 5.00
N GLY A 101 14.36 -5.17 5.52
CA GLY A 101 12.95 -5.27 5.10
C GLY A 101 12.15 -3.99 5.37
N ALA A 102 12.37 -3.37 6.53
CA ALA A 102 11.79 -2.08 6.91
C ALA A 102 12.14 -0.94 5.95
N ALA A 103 13.40 -0.89 5.50
CA ALA A 103 13.86 0.12 4.56
C ALA A 103 13.46 -0.20 3.10
N ALA A 104 13.40 -1.49 2.73
CA ALA A 104 13.16 -1.93 1.36
C ALA A 104 11.81 -1.46 0.80
N LEU A 105 10.74 -1.50 1.60
CA LEU A 105 9.40 -1.11 1.15
C LEU A 105 9.29 0.38 0.74
N PRO A 106 9.59 1.34 1.63
CA PRO A 106 9.50 2.75 1.26
C PRO A 106 10.56 3.13 0.21
N MET A 107 11.75 2.52 0.22
CA MET A 107 12.76 2.75 -0.82
C MET A 107 12.30 2.26 -2.19
N ALA A 108 11.65 1.09 -2.28
CA ALA A 108 11.11 0.59 -3.54
C ALA A 108 10.05 1.54 -4.12
N MET A 109 9.13 2.05 -3.29
CA MET A 109 8.14 3.05 -3.71
C MET A 109 8.82 4.34 -4.20
N THR A 110 9.86 4.78 -3.50
CA THR A 110 10.63 5.98 -3.85
C THR A 110 11.36 5.81 -5.17
N LEU A 111 11.95 4.63 -5.42
CA LEU A 111 12.61 4.30 -6.68
C LEU A 111 11.62 4.34 -7.84
N LEU A 112 10.44 3.72 -7.68
CA LEU A 112 9.39 3.72 -8.69
C LEU A 112 8.90 5.13 -8.99
N LEU A 113 8.76 5.98 -7.96
CA LEU A 113 8.32 7.36 -8.15
C LEU A 113 9.40 8.27 -8.73
N GLY A 114 10.67 8.08 -8.36
CA GLY A 114 11.79 8.79 -8.99
C GLY A 114 11.94 8.44 -10.46
N LEU A 115 11.94 7.15 -10.79
CA LEU A 115 11.97 6.68 -12.19
C LEU A 115 10.72 7.12 -12.96
N GLY A 116 9.55 7.00 -12.35
CA GLY A 116 8.28 7.45 -12.92
C GLY A 116 8.29 8.95 -13.22
N ALA A 117 8.79 9.78 -12.30
CA ALA A 117 8.90 11.22 -12.51
C ALA A 117 9.83 11.58 -13.67
N ILE A 118 10.96 10.87 -13.85
CA ILE A 118 11.83 11.04 -15.02
C ILE A 118 11.10 10.67 -16.30
N ILE A 119 10.48 9.48 -16.33
CA ILE A 119 9.78 8.96 -17.50
C ILE A 119 8.62 9.89 -17.90
N SER A 120 7.76 10.25 -16.96
CA SER A 120 6.65 11.19 -17.18
C SER A 120 7.16 12.57 -17.61
N GLY A 121 8.24 13.05 -17.01
CA GLY A 121 8.84 14.33 -17.37
C GLY A 121 9.32 14.36 -18.82
N ILE A 122 9.98 13.28 -19.27
CA ILE A 122 10.36 13.10 -20.69
C ILE A 122 9.12 13.08 -21.58
N PHE A 123 8.06 12.34 -21.20
CA PHE A 123 6.81 12.31 -21.95
C PHE A 123 6.15 13.69 -22.08
N TYR A 124 6.16 14.52 -21.03
CA TYR A 124 5.62 15.88 -21.10
C TYR A 124 6.41 16.76 -22.07
N VAL A 125 7.75 16.71 -22.04
CA VAL A 125 8.59 17.48 -22.97
C VAL A 125 8.38 17.02 -24.41
N VAL A 126 8.43 15.71 -24.64
CA VAL A 126 8.24 15.13 -25.97
C VAL A 126 6.82 15.41 -26.49
N GLY A 127 5.81 15.24 -25.64
CA GLY A 127 4.41 15.50 -25.97
C GLY A 127 4.16 16.97 -26.30
N ALA A 128 4.76 17.90 -25.57
CA ALA A 128 4.67 19.33 -25.87
C ALA A 128 5.24 19.66 -27.26
N ILE A 129 6.39 19.08 -27.61
CA ILE A 129 7.03 19.31 -28.92
C ILE A 129 6.19 18.72 -30.07
N GLN A 130 5.56 17.56 -29.84
CA GLN A 130 4.71 16.90 -30.83
C GLN A 130 3.40 17.65 -31.07
N MET A 131 2.73 18.08 -30.00
CA MET A 131 1.41 18.73 -30.06
C MET A 131 1.48 20.25 -30.21
N ARG A 132 2.65 20.79 -30.57
CA ARG A 132 2.87 22.24 -30.62
C ARG A 132 2.00 23.02 -31.61
N ASN A 133 1.52 22.32 -32.63
CA ASN A 133 0.66 22.96 -33.63
C ASN A 133 -0.83 22.80 -33.29
N GLU A 134 -1.16 22.07 -32.23
CA GLU A 134 -2.53 21.68 -31.86
C GLU A 134 -2.96 22.29 -30.51
N ILE A 135 -2.01 22.60 -29.62
CA ILE A 135 -2.29 23.04 -28.25
C ILE A 135 -1.66 24.41 -27.98
N SER A 136 -2.44 25.34 -27.42
CA SER A 136 -1.90 26.57 -26.84
C SER A 136 -1.51 26.33 -25.38
N GLY A 137 -0.27 26.65 -25.01
CA GLY A 137 0.25 26.46 -23.64
C GLY A 137 1.37 25.43 -23.47
N GLU A 138 2.02 25.00 -24.55
CA GLU A 138 3.14 24.03 -24.52
C GLU A 138 4.26 24.39 -23.54
N GLY A 139 4.55 25.69 -23.37
CA GLY A 139 5.57 26.15 -22.44
C GLY A 139 5.33 25.67 -21.01
N TRP A 140 4.06 25.54 -20.59
CA TRP A 140 3.70 24.99 -19.29
C TRP A 140 3.96 23.49 -19.18
N MET A 141 3.68 22.74 -20.26
CA MET A 141 3.98 21.30 -20.32
C MET A 141 5.49 21.04 -20.30
N ILE A 142 6.26 21.83 -21.04
CA ILE A 142 7.73 21.74 -21.04
C ILE A 142 8.28 22.06 -19.65
N ALA A 143 7.80 23.14 -19.02
CA ALA A 143 8.22 23.51 -17.67
C ALA A 143 7.93 22.39 -16.65
N TRP A 144 6.71 21.85 -16.65
CA TRP A 144 6.35 20.72 -15.78
C TRP A 144 7.19 19.47 -16.06
N GLY A 145 7.47 19.19 -17.34
CA GLY A 145 8.31 18.09 -17.76
C GLY A 145 9.73 18.20 -17.22
N ILE A 146 10.36 19.37 -17.36
CA ILE A 146 11.70 19.64 -16.83
C ILE A 146 11.71 19.53 -15.29
N ILE A 147 10.73 20.13 -14.61
CA ILE A 147 10.59 20.03 -13.15
C ILE A 147 10.51 18.56 -12.73
N SER A 148 9.67 17.77 -13.40
CA SER A 148 9.49 16.35 -13.09
C SER A 148 10.77 15.54 -13.28
N VAL A 149 11.56 15.80 -14.34
CA VAL A 149 12.86 15.15 -14.54
C VAL A 149 13.84 15.51 -13.43
N ILE A 150 13.94 16.81 -13.08
CA ILE A 150 14.83 17.28 -12.02
C ILE A 150 14.43 16.67 -10.67
N LEU A 151 13.13 16.67 -10.35
CA LEU A 151 12.60 16.05 -9.13
C LEU A 151 12.90 14.55 -9.09
N GLY A 152 12.71 13.85 -10.21
CA GLY A 152 13.02 12.43 -10.30
C GLY A 152 14.50 12.14 -10.05
N ILE A 153 15.41 12.91 -10.67
CA ILE A 153 16.86 12.80 -10.42
C ILE A 153 17.17 13.09 -8.95
N TRP A 154 16.60 14.15 -8.38
CA TRP A 154 16.82 14.53 -6.98
C TRP A 154 16.37 13.42 -6.01
N ILE A 155 15.18 12.86 -6.23
CA ILE A 155 14.66 11.73 -5.44
C ILE A 155 15.62 10.52 -5.50
N LEU A 156 16.13 10.19 -6.69
CA LEU A 156 17.04 9.06 -6.87
C LEU A 156 18.42 9.29 -6.23
N THR A 157 18.89 10.53 -6.18
CA THR A 157 20.16 10.86 -5.47
C THR A 157 20.05 10.73 -3.96
N TYR A 158 18.87 10.97 -3.38
CA TYR A 158 18.62 10.92 -1.94
C TYR A 158 17.62 9.83 -1.55
N LEU A 159 17.74 8.64 -2.16
CA LEU A 159 16.74 7.57 -2.06
C LEU A 159 16.31 7.26 -0.62
N GLY A 160 17.27 7.18 0.31
CA GLY A 160 16.98 6.92 1.72
C GLY A 160 16.19 8.03 2.40
N ALA A 161 16.62 9.29 2.24
CA ALA A 161 15.93 10.44 2.84
C ALA A 161 14.55 10.68 2.19
N ALA A 162 14.47 10.58 0.85
CA ALA A 162 13.23 10.72 0.11
C ALA A 162 12.20 9.65 0.51
N SER A 163 12.65 8.44 0.89
CA SER A 163 11.76 7.37 1.34
C SER A 163 11.01 7.68 2.63
N MET A 164 11.58 8.51 3.51
CA MET A 164 10.94 8.92 4.77
C MET A 164 9.68 9.76 4.54
N ALA A 165 9.58 10.46 3.41
CA ALA A 165 8.37 11.20 3.07
C ALA A 165 7.14 10.27 3.02
N TYR A 166 7.26 9.08 2.42
CA TYR A 166 6.17 8.08 2.39
C TYR A 166 5.80 7.59 3.78
N VAL A 167 6.79 7.47 4.66
CA VAL A 167 6.57 7.01 6.04
C VAL A 167 5.72 8.01 6.80
N TYR A 168 6.04 9.30 6.71
CA TYR A 168 5.25 10.36 7.35
C TYR A 168 3.88 10.54 6.72
N VAL A 169 3.78 10.46 5.39
CA VAL A 169 2.48 10.50 4.70
C VAL A 169 1.60 9.33 5.14
N ALA A 170 2.15 8.11 5.17
CA ALA A 170 1.46 6.93 5.67
C ALA A 170 1.06 7.08 7.15
N ALA A 171 1.89 7.71 7.97
CA ALA A 171 1.57 8.00 9.37
C ALA A 171 0.35 8.93 9.50
N VAL A 172 0.28 10.01 8.70
CA VAL A 172 -0.90 10.89 8.65
C VAL A 172 -2.14 10.11 8.25
N PHE A 173 -2.06 9.32 7.18
CA PHE A 173 -3.19 8.51 6.72
C PHE A 173 -3.62 7.47 7.75
N ALA A 174 -2.69 6.84 8.46
CA ALA A 174 -2.99 5.88 9.52
C ALA A 174 -3.72 6.56 10.69
N ILE A 175 -3.31 7.77 11.09
CA ILE A 175 -4.00 8.54 12.14
C ILE A 175 -5.42 8.91 11.68
N ILE A 176 -5.56 9.50 10.49
CA ILE A 176 -6.87 9.92 9.96
C ILE A 176 -7.80 8.71 9.81
N GLY A 177 -7.33 7.65 9.15
CA GLY A 177 -8.09 6.42 8.96
C GLY A 177 -8.44 5.73 10.27
N GLY A 178 -7.55 5.79 11.26
CA GLY A 178 -7.80 5.30 12.60
C GLY A 178 -8.90 6.09 13.32
N ILE A 179 -8.87 7.42 13.25
CA ILE A 179 -9.94 8.29 13.79
C ILE A 179 -11.28 7.95 13.13
N ILE A 180 -11.31 7.82 11.81
CA ILE A 180 -12.52 7.44 11.06
C ILE A 180 -13.03 6.08 11.53
N SER A 181 -12.16 5.09 11.67
CA SER A 181 -12.53 3.74 12.11
C SER A 181 -13.10 3.72 13.53
N VAL A 182 -12.55 4.54 14.44
CA VAL A 182 -13.10 4.71 15.79
C VAL A 182 -14.50 5.33 15.74
N VAL A 183 -14.70 6.38 14.94
CA VAL A 183 -16.02 7.00 14.76
C VAL A 183 -17.03 6.01 14.19
N ASP A 184 -16.64 5.27 13.16
CA ASP A 184 -17.50 4.27 12.53
C ASP A 184 -17.81 3.10 13.45
N ALA A 185 -16.89 2.69 14.32
CA ALA A 185 -17.15 1.68 15.35
C ALA A 185 -18.30 2.10 16.28
N PHE A 186 -18.33 3.36 16.73
CA PHE A 186 -19.42 3.86 17.57
C PHE A 186 -20.73 4.04 16.80
N ARG A 187 -20.66 4.47 15.53
CA ARG A 187 -21.85 4.53 14.66
C ARG A 187 -22.46 3.16 14.45
N VAL A 188 -21.65 2.16 14.13
CA VAL A 188 -22.08 0.78 13.92
C VAL A 188 -22.65 0.17 15.21
N ARG A 189 -22.03 0.45 16.36
CA ARG A 189 -22.58 0.06 17.67
C ARG A 189 -23.96 0.67 17.94
N SER A 190 -24.21 1.91 17.50
CA SER A 190 -25.52 2.56 17.69
C SER A 190 -26.63 2.01 16.79
N LEU A 191 -26.29 1.20 15.79
CA LEU A 191 -27.24 0.54 14.88
C LEU A 191 -27.58 -0.91 15.29
N ALA A 192 -26.90 -1.44 16.32
CA ALA A 192 -27.20 -2.73 16.95
C ALA A 192 -28.31 -2.57 18.00
#